data_AF-A0A1F5A012-F1
#
_entry.id   AF-A0A1F5A012-F1
#
_cell.length_a   1.000
_cell.length_b   1.000
_cell.length_c   1.000
_cell.angle_alpha   90.00
_cell.angle_beta   90.00
_cell.angle_gamma   90.00
#
_symmetry.space_group_name_H-M   'P 1'
#
loop_
_entity.id
_entity.type
_entity.pdbx_description
1 polymer ?
#
loop_
_entity_poly.entity_id
_entity_poly.type
_entity_poly.pdbx_seq_one_letter_code
_entity_poly.pdbx_strand_id
1 'polypeptide(L)' 'MHVVVRRSAGFYVAESLELALVTQGRSLDELLRNLRQAVRLHLEGEDPGLFGLTASPRIAVTYEESLLGDGEA' A
#
# COMPACT_ATOMS: atom_id res chain seq x y z
N MET A 1 1.52 -0.83 -10.30
CA MET A 1 1.36 0.20 -9.26
C MET A 1 2.48 0.08 -8.24
N HIS A 2 2.96 1.21 -7.76
CA HIS A 2 3.94 1.31 -6.70
C HIS A 2 3.23 1.59 -5.39
N VAL A 3 3.67 0.91 -4.35
CA VAL A 3 3.17 1.07 -2.99
C VAL A 3 4.37 1.33 -2.10
N VAL A 4 4.31 2.44 -1.36
CA VAL A 4 5.30 2.72 -0.32
C VAL A 4 4.73 2.26 1.01
N VAL A 5 5.53 1.50 1.76
CA VAL A 5 5.19 1.05 3.10
C VAL A 5 6.12 1.69 4.10
N ARG A 6 5.55 2.29 5.14
CA ARG A 6 6.30 2.86 6.28
C ARG A 6 5.74 2.39 7.60
N ARG A 7 6.53 2.47 8.66
CA ARG A 7 6.03 2.33 10.03
C ARG A 7 5.47 3.65 10.54
N SER A 8 4.35 3.58 11.25
CA SER A 8 3.74 4.72 11.94
C SER A 8 2.87 4.23 13.10
N ALA A 9 3.10 4.77 14.30
CA ALA A 9 2.26 4.50 15.48
C ALA A 9 1.98 3.00 15.77
N GLY A 10 2.97 2.13 15.57
CA GLY A 10 2.81 0.69 15.79
C GLY A 10 2.01 -0.06 14.72
N PHE A 11 1.91 0.51 13.52
CA PHE A 11 1.36 -0.10 12.32
C PHE A 11 2.35 -0.01 11.16
N TYR A 12 2.22 -0.94 10.21
CA TYR A 12 2.68 -0.73 8.85
C TYR A 12 1.58 -0.01 8.08
N VAL A 13 1.93 1.04 7.36
CA VAL A 13 1.01 1.85 6.54
C VAL A 13 1.47 1.76 5.10
N ALA A 14 0.58 1.37 4.19
CA ALA A 14 0.81 1.25 2.76
C ALA A 14 0.04 2.35 2.01
N GLU A 15 0.72 3.04 1.10
CA GLU A 15 0.15 4.13 0.32
C GLU A 15 0.49 3.98 -1.17
N SER A 16 -0.48 4.27 -2.04
CA SER A 16 -0.30 4.32 -3.50
C SER A 16 -1.04 5.52 -4.07
N LEU A 17 -0.34 6.27 -4.93
CA LEU A 17 -0.88 7.45 -5.59
C LEU A 17 -1.79 7.08 -6.76
N GLU A 18 -1.51 5.97 -7.46
CA GLU A 18 -2.26 5.54 -8.65
C GLU A 18 -3.75 5.32 -8.36
N LEU A 19 -4.09 4.85 -7.16
CA LEU A 19 -5.47 4.59 -6.73
C LEU A 19 -5.93 5.50 -5.58
N ALA A 20 -5.13 6.52 -5.21
CA ALA A 20 -5.34 7.33 -4.01
C ALA A 20 -5.66 6.47 -2.76
N LEU A 21 -4.88 5.41 -2.57
CA LEU A 21 -5.20 4.32 -1.65
C LEU A 21 -4.25 4.36 -0.44
N VAL A 22 -4.84 4.25 0.76
CA VAL A 22 -4.12 4.08 2.02
C VAL A 22 -4.73 2.91 2.79
N THR A 23 -3.88 2.03 3.30
CA THR A 23 -4.29 0.94 4.20
C THR A 23 -3.21 0.66 5.24
N GLN A 24 -3.55 -0.10 6.28
CA GLN A 24 -2.62 -0.44 7.36
C GLN A 24 -2.75 -1.88 7.82
N GLY A 25 -1.77 -2.36 8.58
CA GLY A 25 -1.79 -3.67 9.25
C GLY A 25 -0.79 -3.72 10.41
N ARG A 26 -1.02 -4.60 11.38
CA ARG A 26 -0.10 -4.83 12.51
C ARG A 26 1.11 -5.67 12.11
N SER A 27 1.02 -6.42 11.02
CA SER A 27 2.12 -7.13 10.38
C SER A 27 2.16 -6.86 8.86
N LEU A 28 3.31 -7.13 8.23
CA LEU A 28 3.43 -7.05 6.77
C LEU A 28 2.43 -7.99 6.07
N ASP A 29 2.18 -9.19 6.61
CA ASP A 29 1.21 -10.12 6.03
C ASP A 29 -0.21 -9.58 6.09
N GLU A 30 -0.59 -8.96 7.22
CA GLU A 30 -1.89 -8.30 7.36
C GLU A 30 -2.00 -7.11 6.41
N LEU A 31 -0.97 -6.29 6.34
CA LEU A 31 -0.91 -5.16 5.41
C LEU A 31 -1.11 -5.60 3.97
N LEU A 32 -0.40 -6.65 3.53
CA LEU A 32 -0.50 -7.18 2.16
C LEU A 32 -1.88 -7.80 1.89
N ARG A 33 -2.54 -8.40 2.88
CA ARG A 33 -3.96 -8.84 2.74
C ARG A 33 -4.88 -7.65 2.54
N ASN A 34 -4.78 -6.66 3.42
CA ASN A 34 -5.62 -5.46 3.38
C ASN A 34 -5.42 -4.67 2.08
N LEU A 35 -4.16 -4.52 1.64
CA LEU A 35 -3.80 -3.87 0.37
C LEU A 35 -4.44 -4.58 -0.84
N ARG A 36 -4.33 -5.91 -0.93
CA ARG A 36 -4.95 -6.67 -2.03
C ARG A 36 -6.48 -6.53 -2.03
N GLN A 37 -7.10 -6.53 -0.85
CA GLN A 37 -8.54 -6.31 -0.73
C GLN A 37 -8.93 -4.90 -1.17
N ALA A 38 -8.21 -3.88 -0.70
CA ALA A 38 -8.49 -2.49 -1.02
C ALA A 38 -8.32 -2.22 -2.53
N VAL A 39 -7.27 -2.75 -3.17
CA VAL A 39 -7.08 -2.66 -4.63
C VAL A 39 -8.22 -3.35 -5.38
N ARG A 40 -8.62 -4.56 -4.96
CA ARG A 40 -9.73 -5.27 -5.60
C ARG A 40 -11.05 -4.52 -5.48
N LEU A 41 -11.35 -3.98 -4.30
CA LEU A 41 -12.57 -3.20 -4.05
C LEU A 41 -12.57 -1.91 -4.87
N HIS A 42 -11.43 -1.23 -4.98
CA HIS A 42 -11.33 0.00 -5.76
C HIS A 42 -11.52 -0.25 -7.26
N LEU A 43 -11.02 -1.37 -7.79
CA LEU A 43 -11.14 -1.72 -9.20
C LEU A 43 -12.43 -2.48 -9.55
N GLU A 44 -13.31 -2.73 -8.59
CA GLU A 44 -14.55 -3.48 -8.82
C GLU A 44 -15.55 -2.64 -9.62
N GLY A 45 -15.72 -2.99 -10.91
CA GLY A 45 -16.60 -2.27 -11.83
C GLY A 45 -15.94 -1.06 -12.52
N GLU A 46 -14.67 -0.80 -12.22
CA GLU A 46 -13.87 0.27 -12.86
C GLU A 46 -13.03 -0.27 -14.02
N ASP A 47 -12.67 0.59 -14.98
CA ASP A 47 -11.64 0.29 -15.98
C ASP A 47 -10.24 0.65 -15.42
N PRO A 48 -9.35 -0.34 -15.17
CA PRO A 48 -8.00 -0.07 -14.67
C PRO A 48 -7.20 0.89 -15.55
N GLY A 49 -7.51 0.96 -16.86
CA GLY A 49 -6.87 1.87 -17.80
C GLY A 49 -7.05 3.35 -17.45
N LEU A 50 -8.15 3.71 -16.76
CA LEU A 50 -8.39 5.08 -16.28
C LEU A 50 -7.37 5.53 -15.22
N PHE A 51 -6.73 4.56 -14.54
CA PHE A 51 -5.69 4.80 -13.53
C PHE A 51 -4.27 4.55 -14.07
N GLY A 52 -4.12 4.34 -15.39
CA GLY A 52 -2.84 3.97 -16.00
C GLY A 52 -2.38 2.56 -15.62
N LEU A 53 -3.31 1.68 -15.23
CA LEU A 53 -3.02 0.30 -14.85
C LEU A 53 -3.40 -0.68 -15.96
N THR A 54 -2.75 -1.85 -15.93
CA THR A 54 -3.15 -2.99 -16.75
C THR A 54 -4.34 -3.72 -16.13
N ALA A 55 -5.03 -4.55 -16.91
CA ALA A 55 -6.15 -5.38 -16.42
C ALA A 55 -5.73 -6.35 -15.29
N SER A 56 -4.45 -6.70 -15.21
CA SER A 56 -3.87 -7.44 -14.08
C SER A 56 -2.66 -6.65 -13.56
N PRO A 57 -2.88 -5.67 -12.66
CA PRO A 57 -1.81 -4.81 -12.22
C PRO A 57 -0.85 -5.57 -11.29
N ARG A 58 0.46 -5.49 -11.60
CA ARG A 58 1.49 -5.88 -10.64
C ARG A 58 1.59 -4.83 -9.53
N ILE A 59 1.63 -5.30 -8.28
CA ILE A 59 1.93 -4.47 -7.11
C ILE A 59 3.42 -4.59 -6.82
N ALA A 60 4.14 -3.47 -6.89
CA ALA A 60 5.52 -3.36 -6.43
C ALA A 60 5.51 -2.63 -5.09
N VAL A 61 6.04 -3.29 -4.05
CA VAL A 61 6.07 -2.75 -2.69
C VAL A 61 7.49 -2.33 -2.35
N THR A 62 7.67 -1.07 -1.98
CA THR A 62 8.90 -0.54 -1.38
C THR A 62 8.65 -0.34 0.09
N TYR A 63 9.45 -1.01 0.94
CA TYR A 63 9.41 -0.81 2.38
C TYR A 63 10.48 0.19 2.79
N GLU A 64 10.06 1.28 3.43
CA GLU A 64 10.92 2.32 3.95
C GLU A 64 10.94 2.24 5.48
N GLU A 65 12.13 2.11 6.03
CA GLU A 65 12.39 2.10 7.47
C GLU A 65 13.56 3.04 7.74
N SER A 66 13.41 3.93 8.71
CA SER A 66 14.55 4.67 9.23
C SER A 66 15.34 3.72 10.13
N LEU A 67 16.50 3.26 9.65
CA LEU A 67 17.42 2.45 10.45
C LEU A 67 18.09 3.25 11.57
N LEU A 68 18.02 4.58 11.48
CA LEU A 68 18.26 5.48 12.58
C LEU A 68 16.93 5.54 13.33
N GLY A 69 16.78 4.73 14.38
CA GLY A 69 15.54 4.70 15.16
C GLY A 69 15.10 6.12 15.50
N ASP A 70 13.78 6.34 15.51
CA ASP A 70 13.22 7.59 16.01
C ASP A 70 13.80 7.82 17.40
N GLY A 71 14.80 8.70 17.49
CA GLY A 71 15.32 9.13 18.76
C GLY A 71 14.15 9.79 19.46
N GLU A 72 13.58 9.11 20.44
CA GLU A 72 12.62 9.71 21.35
C GLU A 72 13.26 11.01 21.87
N ALA A 73 12.63 12.13 21.51
CA ALA A 73 12.89 13.46 22.04
C ALA A 73 11.59 13.95 22.68
#